data_AF-A0A8H5NHF6-F1
#
_entry.id   AF-A0A8H5NHF6-F1
#
_cell.length_a   1.000
_cell.length_b   1.000
_cell.length_c   1.000
_cell.angle_alpha   90.00
_cell.angle_beta   90.00
_cell.angle_gamma   90.00
#
_symmetry.space_group_name_H-M   'P 1'
#
loop_
_entity.id
_entity.type
_entity.pdbx_description
1 polymer ?
#
loop_
_entity_poly.entity_id
_entity_poly.type
_entity_poly.pdbx_seq_one_letter_code
_entity_poly.pdbx_strand_id
1 'polypeptide(L)' 'MTFLGLPSLRTAQIVASTGVDAVIIDCEHGHISDDSMHHATAAIAAACVSPLVRLRMTHPDLIKRALDSGAQ' A
#
# COMPACT_ATOMS: atom_id res chain seq x y z
N MET A 1 -3.42 3.89 12.42
CA MET A 1 -2.92 3.96 11.03
C MET A 1 -1.42 4.30 11.00
N THR A 2 -0.65 3.83 10.00
CA THR A 2 0.79 4.16 9.84
C THR A 2 1.23 4.18 8.38
N PHE A 3 2.42 4.70 8.08
CA PHE A 3 3.03 4.74 6.74
C PHE A 3 3.96 3.55 6.47
N LEU A 4 3.97 3.09 5.21
CA LEU A 4 4.90 2.09 4.67
C LEU A 4 5.60 2.65 3.43
N GLY A 5 6.92 2.87 3.54
CA GLY A 5 7.77 3.34 2.43
C GLY A 5 8.82 2.34 1.96
N LEU A 6 8.84 1.12 2.52
CA LEU A 6 9.80 0.07 2.18
C LEU A 6 9.17 -0.95 1.22
N PRO A 7 9.81 -1.28 0.07
CA PRO A 7 9.27 -2.22 -0.94
C PRO A 7 9.49 -3.66 -0.51
N SER A 8 8.82 -4.06 0.56
CA SER A 8 8.95 -5.39 1.14
C SER A 8 7.58 -5.89 1.54
N LEU A 9 7.13 -6.95 0.87
CA LEU A 9 5.92 -7.67 1.23
C LEU A 9 5.96 -8.13 2.69
N ARG A 10 7.13 -8.58 3.17
CA ARG A 10 7.29 -9.02 4.56
C ARG A 10 7.12 -7.87 5.55
N THR A 11 7.62 -6.68 5.21
CA THR A 11 7.42 -5.48 6.04
C THR A 11 5.94 -5.10 6.07
N ALA A 12 5.24 -5.17 4.93
CA ALA A 12 3.80 -4.92 4.87
C ALA A 12 3.00 -5.86 5.78
N GLN A 13 3.31 -7.16 5.77
CA GLN A 13 2.69 -8.16 6.64
C GLN A 13 2.96 -7.90 8.12
N ILE A 14 4.21 -7.60 8.48
CA ILE A 14 4.60 -7.31 9.87
C ILE A 14 3.87 -6.05 10.36
N VAL A 15 3.82 -5.00 9.55
CA VAL A 15 3.14 -3.76 9.93
C VAL A 15 1.65 -4.00 10.09
N ALA A 16 1.00 -4.73 9.16
CA ALA A 16 -0.41 -5.04 9.25
C ALA A 16 -0.75 -5.90 10.48
N SER A 17 0.16 -6.75 10.97
CA SER A 17 -0.06 -7.56 12.17
C SER A 17 0.13 -6.81 13.50
N THR A 18 0.48 -5.52 13.47
CA THR A 18 0.66 -4.71 14.70
C THR A 18 -0.64 -4.20 15.33
N GLY A 19 -1.80 -4.54 14.75
CA GLY A 19 -3.11 -4.08 15.23
C GLY A 19 -3.51 -2.68 14.77
N VAL A 20 -2.92 -2.20 13.67
CA VAL A 20 -3.34 -0.95 13.03
C VAL A 20 -4.61 -1.17 12.19
N ASP A 21 -5.49 -0.17 12.14
CA ASP A 21 -6.71 -0.24 11.32
C ASP A 21 -6.45 -0.02 9.82
N ALA A 22 -5.34 0.66 9.49
CA ALA A 22 -4.97 1.03 8.14
C ALA A 22 -3.45 1.19 7.98
N VAL A 23 -2.96 0.93 6.77
CA VAL A 23 -1.57 1.17 6.35
C VAL A 23 -1.56 2.02 5.08
N ILE A 24 -0.84 3.13 5.11
CA ILE A 24 -0.65 4.03 3.98
C ILE A 24 0.60 3.59 3.20
N ILE A 25 0.40 3.00 2.03
CA ILE A 25 1.44 2.62 1.08
C ILE A 25 1.92 3.88 0.36
N ASP A 26 3.13 4.32 0.68
CA ASP A 26 3.67 5.58 0.21
C ASP A 26 4.37 5.45 -1.13
N CYS A 27 3.64 5.65 -2.23
CA CYS A 27 4.22 5.67 -3.56
C CYS A 27 4.84 7.04 -3.91
N GLU A 28 4.52 8.10 -3.16
CA GLU A 28 4.96 9.49 -3.40
C GLU A 28 6.41 9.72 -2.95
N HIS A 29 6.71 9.38 -1.70
CA HIS A 29 8.02 9.61 -1.09
C HIS A 29 8.71 8.34 -0.63
N GLY A 30 8.00 7.21 -0.61
CA GLY A 30 8.57 5.90 -0.34
C GLY A 30 9.26 5.31 -1.55
N HIS A 31 10.11 4.29 -1.32
CA HIS A 31 10.75 3.55 -2.40
C HIS A 31 9.82 2.43 -2.90
N ILE A 32 8.58 2.78 -3.26
CA ILE A 32 7.52 1.83 -3.66
C ILE A 32 7.24 1.97 -5.17
N SER A 33 7.47 0.89 -5.91
CA SER A 33 7.03 0.76 -7.31
C SER A 33 5.57 0.29 -7.39
N ASP A 34 4.96 0.35 -8.57
CA ASP A 34 3.59 -0.15 -8.79
C ASP A 34 3.49 -1.66 -8.45
N ASP A 35 4.52 -2.45 -8.76
CA ASP A 35 4.60 -3.87 -8.41
C ASP A 35 4.65 -4.09 -6.89
N SER A 36 5.51 -3.33 -6.19
CA SER A 36 5.60 -3.37 -4.73
C SER A 36 4.30 -2.90 -4.05
N MET A 37 3.65 -1.88 -4.60
CA MET A 37 2.33 -1.40 -4.14
C MET A 37 1.29 -2.51 -4.30
N HIS A 38 1.26 -3.21 -5.43
CA HIS A 38 0.31 -4.29 -5.68
C HIS A 38 0.49 -5.42 -4.66
N HIS A 39 1.73 -5.85 -4.43
CA HIS A 39 2.06 -6.86 -3.42
C HIS A 39 1.73 -6.41 -1.99
N ALA A 40 2.03 -5.17 -1.62
CA ALA A 40 1.74 -4.63 -0.30
C ALA A 40 0.21 -4.52 -0.07
N THR A 41 -0.54 -4.06 -1.06
CA THR A 41 -2.00 -3.94 -1.01
C THR A 41 -2.64 -5.29 -0.70
N ALA A 42 -2.26 -6.33 -1.45
CA ALA A 42 -2.75 -7.69 -1.21
C ALA A 42 -2.36 -8.22 0.19
N ALA A 43 -1.12 -7.98 0.63
CA ALA A 43 -0.64 -8.43 1.93
C ALA A 43 -1.36 -7.76 3.11
N ILE A 44 -1.62 -6.46 3.02
CA ILE A 44 -2.33 -5.67 4.04
C ILE A 44 -3.81 -6.07 4.08
N ALA A 45 -4.46 -6.19 2.92
CA ALA A 45 -5.86 -6.63 2.83
C ALA A 45 -6.06 -8.04 3.39
N ALA A 46 -5.13 -8.97 3.13
CA ALA A 46 -5.18 -10.34 3.65
C ALA A 46 -5.10 -10.40 5.19
N ALA A 47 -4.58 -9.35 5.84
CA ALA A 47 -4.57 -9.21 7.29
C ALA A 47 -5.82 -8.51 7.84
N CYS A 48 -6.85 -8.29 7.02
CA CYS A 48 -8.07 -7.53 7.37
C CYS A 48 -7.79 -6.07 7.80
N VAL A 49 -6.70 -5.48 7.29
CA VAL A 49 -6.32 -4.09 7.51
C VAL A 49 -6.57 -3.31 6.22
N SER A 50 -6.98 -2.04 6.31
CA SER A 50 -7.26 -1.22 5.12
C SER A 50 -5.96 -0.75 4.43
N PRO A 51 -5.73 -1.09 3.15
CA PRO A 51 -4.59 -0.61 2.38
C PRO A 51 -4.90 0.71 1.66
N LEU A 52 -4.39 1.81 2.20
CA LEU A 52 -4.53 3.14 1.59
C LEU A 52 -3.31 3.41 0.70
N VAL A 53 -3.51 3.82 -0.55
CA VAL A 53 -2.38 4.15 -1.45
C VAL A 53 -2.22 5.65 -1.57
N ARG A 54 -1.05 6.18 -1.17
CA ARG A 54 -0.66 7.56 -1.47
C ARG A 54 0.05 7.61 -2.81
N LEU A 55 -0.64 8.14 -3.83
CA LEU A 55 -0.11 8.29 -5.18
C LEU A 55 0.92 9.42 -5.30
N ARG A 56 1.84 9.28 -6.26
CA ARG A 56 2.85 10.32 -6.60
C ARG A 56 2.24 11.63 -7.11
N MET A 57 1.09 11.54 -7.77
CA MET A 57 0.39 12.65 -8.41
C MET A 57 -1.04 12.20 -8.76
N THR A 58 -1.93 13.15 -9.03
CA THR A 58 -3.31 12.91 -9.46
C THR A 58 -3.45 12.60 -10.96
N HIS A 59 -2.64 11.67 -11.48
CA HIS A 59 -2.76 11.21 -12.85
C HIS A 59 -3.75 10.03 -12.96
N PRO A 60 -4.69 10.04 -13.94
CA PRO A 60 -5.71 9.00 -14.07
C PRO A 60 -5.17 7.58 -14.22
N ASP A 61 -4.01 7.40 -14.86
CA ASP A 61 -3.37 6.09 -15.01
C ASP A 61 -2.80 5.57 -13.67
N LEU A 62 -2.23 6.43 -12.84
CA LEU A 62 -1.77 6.07 -11.49
C LEU A 62 -2.95 5.69 -10.58
N ILE A 63 -4.03 6.47 -10.64
CA ILE A 63 -5.27 6.19 -9.91
C ILE A 63 -5.82 4.82 -10.32
N LYS A 64 -5.93 4.58 -11.64
CA LYS A 64 -6.42 3.30 -12.16
C LYS A 64 -5.59 2.12 -11.66
N ARG A 65 -4.26 2.21 -11.71
CA ARG A 65 -3.36 1.13 -11.24
C ARG A 65 -3.53 0.80 -9.76
N ALA A 66 -3.70 1.82 -8.90
CA ALA A 66 -3.93 1.60 -7.48
C ALA A 66 -5.32 1.00 -7.20
N LEU A 67 -6.35 1.44 -7.93
CA LEU A 67 -7.68 0.82 -7.84
C LEU A 67 -7.66 -0.63 -8.33
N ASP A 68 -6.95 -0.92 -9.42
CA ASP A 68 -6.78 -2.26 -9.98
C ASP A 68 -6.00 -3.20 -9.02
N SER A 69 -5.18 -2.66 -8.10
CA SER A 69 -4.55 -3.45 -7.04
C SER A 69 -5.44 -3.73 -5.83
N GLY A 70 -6.65 -3.15 -5.78
CA GLY A 70 -7.58 -3.29 -4.66
C GLY A 70 -7.38 -2.27 -3.53
N ALA A 71 -6.73 -1.14 -3.81
CA ALA A 71 -6.65 -0.02 -2.86
C ALA A 71 -8.05 0.52 -2.55
N GLN A 72 -8.25 1.00 -1.32
CA GLN A 72 -9.54 1.47 -0.78
C GLN A 72 -9.46 2.88 -0.23
#